data_AF-A0A2V6KT10-F1
#
_entry.id   AF-A0A2V6KT10-F1
#
_cell.length_a   1.000
_cell.length_b   1.000
_cell.length_c   1.000
_cell.angle_alpha   90.00
_cell.angle_beta   90.00
_cell.angle_gamma   90.00
#
_symmetry.space_group_name_H-M   'P 1'
#
loop_
_entity.id
_entity.type
_entity.pdbx_description
1 polymer ?
#
loop_
_entity_poly.entity_id
_entity_poly.type
_entity_poly.pdbx_seq_one_letter_code
_entity_poly.pdbx_strand_id
1 'polypeptide(L)'
;MVGWILKKILGSKNQRELKRLMPIVHRINEFDEQYKSLSDEALRAKTAIWKEELAKIPELEDQWKRLDEILPEAFAVVKNAARRLKDR
;
A
#
# COMPACT_ATOMS: atom_id res chain seq x y z
N MET A 1 -8.28 -36.31 15.36
CA MET A 1 -6.83 -36.18 15.04
C MET A 1 -6.58 -35.58 13.65
N VAL A 2 -7.34 -35.98 12.61
CA VAL A 2 -7.18 -35.50 11.21
C VAL A 2 -7.41 -33.99 11.01
N GLY A 3 -8.40 -33.39 11.68
CA GLY A 3 -8.71 -31.95 11.54
C GLY A 3 -7.66 -30.98 12.09
N TRP A 4 -6.84 -31.41 13.05
CA TRP A 4 -5.74 -30.59 13.60
C TRP A 4 -4.55 -30.54 12.65
N ILE A 5 -4.26 -31.66 11.97
CA ILE A 5 -3.24 -31.77 10.93
C ILE A 5 -3.65 -30.93 9.71
N LEU A 6 -4.91 -30.97 9.28
CA LEU A 6 -5.45 -30.12 8.21
C LEU A 6 -5.35 -28.62 8.51
N LYS A 7 -5.60 -28.17 9.75
CA LYS A 7 -5.39 -26.75 10.15
C LYS A 7 -3.91 -26.35 10.14
N LYS A 8 -2.99 -27.26 10.49
CA LYS A 8 -1.54 -27.03 10.37
C LYS A 8 -1.07 -26.94 8.91
N ILE A 9 -1.67 -27.72 8.00
CA ILE A 9 -1.29 -27.78 6.58
C ILE A 9 -1.92 -26.64 5.77
N LEU A 10 -3.20 -26.32 6.00
CA LEU A 10 -3.93 -25.26 5.28
C LEU A 10 -3.73 -23.86 5.88
N GLY A 11 -3.01 -23.77 7.00
CA GLY A 11 -2.79 -22.55 7.76
C GLY A 11 -4.04 -21.99 8.45
N SER A 12 -3.82 -21.17 9.47
CA SER A 12 -4.89 -20.45 10.17
C SER A 12 -5.52 -19.36 9.26
N LYS A 13 -6.73 -18.89 9.61
CA LYS A 13 -7.37 -17.76 8.93
C LYS A 13 -6.42 -16.55 8.87
N ASN A 14 -5.73 -16.26 9.97
CA ASN A 14 -4.75 -15.18 10.04
C ASN A 14 -3.56 -15.41 9.10
N GLN A 15 -3.03 -16.64 9.02
CA GLN A 15 -1.93 -16.93 8.08
C GLN A 15 -2.35 -16.74 6.62
N ARG A 16 -3.59 -17.08 6.27
CA ARG A 16 -4.12 -16.84 4.92
C ARG A 16 -4.25 -15.35 4.64
N GLU A 17 -4.71 -14.59 5.62
CA GLU A 17 -4.85 -13.13 5.49
C GLU A 17 -3.49 -12.46 5.35
N LEU A 18 -2.52 -12.83 6.18
CA LEU A 18 -1.14 -12.36 6.02
C LEU A 18 -0.60 -12.70 4.63
N LYS A 19 -0.77 -13.94 4.15
CA LYS A 19 -0.34 -14.32 2.79
C LYS A 19 -0.98 -13.48 1.69
N ARG A 20 -2.23 -13.03 1.85
CA ARG A 20 -2.91 -12.14 0.89
C ARG A 20 -2.36 -10.72 0.92
N LEU A 21 -2.02 -10.22 2.10
CA LEU A 21 -1.51 -8.85 2.29
C LEU A 21 0.00 -8.74 1.98
N MET A 22 0.78 -9.82 2.15
CA MET A 22 2.23 -9.80 1.96
C MET A 22 2.69 -9.24 0.59
N PRO A 23 2.07 -9.57 -0.55
CA PRO A 23 2.42 -8.96 -1.84
C PRO A 23 2.25 -7.44 -1.86
N ILE A 24 1.16 -6.92 -1.26
CA ILE A 24 0.91 -5.48 -1.15
C ILE A 24 1.99 -4.83 -0.28
N VAL A 25 2.33 -5.44 0.87
CA VAL A 25 3.39 -4.97 1.77
C VAL A 25 4.74 -4.93 1.07
N HIS A 26 5.09 -5.96 0.28
CA HIS A 26 6.30 -5.96 -0.52
C HIS A 26 6.33 -4.79 -1.50
N ARG A 27 5.22 -4.57 -2.23
CA ARG A 27 5.12 -3.46 -3.18
C ARG A 27 5.25 -2.09 -2.51
N ILE A 28 4.64 -1.90 -1.34
CA ILE A 28 4.79 -0.69 -0.52
C ILE A 28 6.27 -0.46 -0.17
N ASN A 29 6.98 -1.51 0.26
CA ASN A 29 8.38 -1.40 0.65
C ASN A 29 9.30 -1.09 -0.54
N GLU A 30 9.03 -1.66 -1.71
CA GLU A 30 9.75 -1.32 -2.95
C GLU A 30 9.62 0.16 -3.31
N PHE A 31 8.41 0.72 -3.22
CA PHE A 31 8.18 2.15 -3.45
C PHE A 31 8.81 3.02 -2.36
N ASP A 32 8.71 2.64 -1.09
CA ASP A 32 9.32 3.39 0.01
C ASP A 32 10.84 3.50 -0.15
N GLU A 33 11.51 2.43 -0.61
CA GLU A 33 12.94 2.46 -0.93
C GLU A 33 13.26 3.47 -2.04
N GLN A 34 12.48 3.44 -3.12
CA GLN A 34 12.62 4.42 -4.21
C GLN A 34 12.38 5.85 -3.75
N TYR A 35 11.52 6.05 -2.74
CA TYR A 35 11.14 7.39 -2.25
C TYR A 35 12.09 7.96 -1.21
N LYS A 36 13.03 7.17 -0.70
CA LYS A 36 14.07 7.69 0.20
C LYS A 36 14.92 8.79 -0.45
N SER A 37 15.11 8.74 -1.76
CA SER A 37 15.89 9.74 -2.51
C SER A 37 15.08 10.98 -2.93
N LEU A 38 13.76 10.98 -2.75
CA LEU A 38 12.91 12.11 -3.15
C LEU A 38 12.99 13.27 -2.14
N SER A 39 12.83 14.51 -2.61
CA SER A 39 12.64 15.67 -1.73
C SER A 39 11.25 15.68 -1.09
N ASP A 40 11.05 16.52 -0.07
CA ASP A 40 9.74 16.71 0.57
C ASP A 40 8.70 17.28 -0.42
N GLU A 41 9.12 18.13 -1.35
CA GLU A 41 8.28 18.69 -2.41
C GLU A 41 7.85 17.60 -3.39
N ALA A 42 8.79 16.75 -3.82
CA ALA A 42 8.50 15.65 -4.72
C ALA A 42 7.53 14.62 -4.11
N LEU A 43 7.65 14.32 -2.82
CA LEU A 43 6.69 13.48 -2.11
C LEU A 43 5.30 14.14 -2.02
N ARG A 44 5.23 15.44 -1.71
CA ARG A 44 3.96 16.18 -1.68
C ARG A 44 3.29 16.24 -3.05
N ALA A 45 4.06 16.37 -4.12
CA ALA A 45 3.56 16.42 -5.49
C ALA A 45 2.80 15.15 -5.90
N LYS A 46 3.21 13.96 -5.42
CA LYS A 46 2.48 12.70 -5.68
C LYS A 46 1.02 12.78 -5.27
N THR A 47 0.74 13.27 -4.07
CA THR A 47 -0.62 13.45 -3.56
C THR A 47 -1.42 14.45 -4.39
N ALA A 48 -0.79 15.53 -4.88
CA ALA A 48 -1.45 16.51 -5.73
C ALA A 48 -1.88 15.89 -7.07
N ILE A 49 -0.98 15.11 -7.69
CA ILE A 49 -1.25 14.41 -8.96
C ILE A 49 -2.42 13.44 -8.81
N TRP A 50 -2.42 12.57 -7.79
CA TRP A 50 -3.52 11.62 -7.61
C TRP A 50 -4.86 12.29 -7.36
N LYS A 51 -4.89 13.40 -6.60
CA LYS A 51 -6.13 14.17 -6.39
C LYS A 51 -6.65 14.74 -7.70
N GLU A 52 -5.77 15.26 -8.55
CA GLU A 52 -6.14 15.78 -9.86
C GLU A 52 -6.67 14.66 -10.78
N GLU A 53 -6.00 13.49 -10.78
CA GLU A 53 -6.44 12.32 -11.54
C GLU A 53 -7.82 11.83 -11.08
N LEU A 54 -8.01 11.64 -9.77
CA LEU A 54 -9.26 11.15 -9.20
C LEU A 54 -10.43 12.11 -9.45
N ALA A 55 -10.19 13.43 -9.41
CA ALA A 55 -11.21 14.43 -9.69
C ALA A 55 -11.73 14.40 -11.14
N LYS A 56 -10.94 13.84 -12.07
CA LYS A 56 -11.32 13.69 -13.49
C LYS A 56 -12.14 12.42 -13.75
N ILE A 57 -12.23 11.50 -12.80
CA ILE A 57 -12.99 10.25 -12.96
C ILE A 57 -14.43 10.49 -12.49
N PRO A 58 -15.44 10.45 -13.38
CA PRO A 58 -16.82 10.75 -13.01
C PRO A 58 -17.49 9.62 -12.24
N GLU A 59 -17.17 8.37 -12.59
CA GLU A 59 -17.81 7.18 -12.03
C GLU A 59 -17.10 6.72 -10.75
N LEU A 60 -17.87 6.47 -9.68
CA LEU A 60 -17.33 6.05 -8.39
C LEU A 60 -16.61 4.70 -8.46
N GLU A 61 -17.10 3.77 -9.29
CA GLU A 61 -16.48 2.46 -9.44
C GLU A 61 -15.05 2.58 -10.01
N ASP A 62 -14.85 3.46 -10.98
CA ASP A 62 -13.54 3.68 -11.59
C ASP A 62 -12.63 4.50 -10.68
N GLN A 63 -13.19 5.40 -9.85
CA GLN A 63 -12.43 6.02 -8.76
C GLN A 63 -11.92 4.98 -7.77
N TRP A 64 -12.75 4.02 -7.38
CA TRP A 64 -12.35 2.94 -6.46
C TRP A 64 -11.28 2.04 -7.07
N LYS A 65 -11.42 1.65 -8.34
CA LYS A 65 -10.37 0.92 -9.06
C LYS A 65 -9.05 1.69 -9.05
N ARG A 66 -9.09 2.99 -9.34
CA ARG A 66 -7.89 3.84 -9.30
C ARG A 66 -7.29 3.93 -7.89
N LEU A 67 -8.12 4.02 -6.85
CA LEU A 67 -7.66 4.02 -5.47
C LEU A 67 -6.95 2.70 -5.10
N ASP A 68 -7.50 1.56 -5.53
CA ASP A 68 -6.87 0.24 -5.32
C ASP A 68 -5.54 0.13 -6.06
N GLU A 69 -5.43 0.68 -7.27
CA GLU A 69 -4.18 0.72 -8.04
C GLU A 69 -3.08 1.53 -7.35
N ILE A 70 -3.41 2.74 -6.84
CA ILE A 70 -2.42 3.60 -6.16
C ILE A 70 -2.15 3.19 -4.72
N LEU A 71 -2.95 2.30 -4.14
CA LEU A 71 -2.88 1.96 -2.72
C LEU A 71 -1.45 1.63 -2.24
N PRO A 72 -0.65 0.78 -2.92
CA PRO A 72 0.70 0.51 -2.48
C PRO A 72 1.63 1.74 -2.55
N GLU A 73 1.44 2.58 -3.57
CA GLU A 73 2.23 3.78 -3.81
C GLU A 73 1.92 4.87 -2.77
N ALA A 74 0.63 5.09 -2.51
CA ALA A 74 0.13 6.04 -1.52
C ALA A 74 0.58 5.66 -0.09
N PHE A 75 0.50 4.37 0.25
CA PHE A 75 0.99 3.88 1.55
C PHE A 75 2.51 4.05 1.68
N ALA A 76 3.28 3.92 0.60
CA ALA A 76 4.71 4.19 0.62
C ALA A 76 5.01 5.67 0.88
N VAL A 77 4.24 6.60 0.29
CA VAL A 77 4.36 8.04 0.59
C VAL A 77 4.08 8.31 2.07
N VAL A 78 3.01 7.75 2.64
CA VAL A 78 2.66 7.92 4.06
C VAL A 78 3.76 7.35 4.96
N LYS A 79 4.27 6.15 4.66
CA LYS A 79 5.35 5.50 5.40
C LYS A 79 6.64 6.35 5.38
N ASN A 80 7.00 6.88 4.22
CA ASN A 80 8.18 7.72 4.05
C ASN A 80 8.04 9.03 4.84
N ALA A 81 6.87 9.66 4.78
CA ALA A 81 6.56 10.88 5.54
C ALA A 81 6.62 10.65 7.05
N ALA A 82 6.03 9.55 7.55
CA ALA A 82 6.07 9.20 8.98
C ALA A 82 7.51 8.98 9.47
N ARG A 83 8.36 8.34 8.66
CA ARG A 83 9.79 8.17 8.98
C ARG A 83 10.52 9.52 9.04
N ARG A 84 10.33 10.40 8.05
CA ARG A 84 10.94 11.74 8.06
C ARG A 84 10.51 12.57 9.26
N LEU A 85 9.26 12.45 9.70
CA LEU A 85 8.79 13.16 10.90
C LEU A 85 9.41 12.62 12.19
N LYS A 86 9.67 11.31 12.27
CA LYS A 86 10.32 10.69 13.43
C LYS A 86 11.78 11.15 13.59
N ASP A 87 12.49 11.33 12.47
CA ASP A 87 13.93 11.63 12.47
C ASP A 87 14.25 13.14 12.57
N ARG A 88 13.22 14.00 12.73
CA ARG A 88 13.33 15.45 12.94
C ARG A 88 13.18 15.82 14.40
#